data_AF-A0A942YIH2-F1
#
_entry.id   AF-A0A942YIH2-F1
#
_cell.length_a   1.000
_cell.length_b   1.000
_cell.length_c   1.000
_cell.angle_alpha   90.00
_cell.angle_beta   90.00
_cell.angle_gamma   90.00
#
_symmetry.space_group_name_H-M   'P 1'
#
loop_
_entity.id
_entity.type
_entity.pdbx_description
1 polymer ?
#
loop_
_entity_poly.entity_id
_entity_poly.type
_entity_poly.pdbx_seq_one_letter_code
_entity_poly.pdbx_strand_id
1 'polypeptide(L)'
;MYWKLYWKRFYMDLINKVDAEDKSSKFDYELPYINKPGIAFSFDDSFRVNQWMKYGKEIFGYYDVKVTFNINAFHHFEGNREHTQKEIDMLLELQSYGHEIAHHGFNHQRADQYSKEKGLSKWIDDEIEAMLDWMKKQKHSKTNEKFKNPVSFAFPYAESNEATIEELVPKYFKIVRGHLYDKYLLPFDHTGFAASICADSLYLHNTKYIKKIMKAAKQAGSNLIIMCHSILPENINWDEFGWGDESNAAGEWRISPKVIQEIIDEAKKIGMEFYTTSEIAGVATFIDPNLERCVRKKILNPLDRWISISELGKIKELDLSSQNISNLDGIQYFTNLERLDLSNNNIADFRLIEKLSKLKVININNNPRSFSTSGSLVAR
;
A
#
# COMPACT_ATOMS: atom_id res chain seq x y z
N MET A 1 0.94 30.89 -9.38
CA MET A 1 0.32 31.64 -8.26
C MET A 1 -0.89 30.90 -7.66
N TYR A 2 -1.74 30.26 -8.48
CA TYR A 2 -2.91 29.48 -8.04
C TYR A 2 -2.60 28.28 -7.13
N TRP A 3 -1.56 27.48 -7.43
CA TRP A 3 -1.23 26.29 -6.63
C TRP A 3 -0.81 26.57 -5.18
N LYS A 4 -0.09 27.68 -4.93
CA LYS A 4 0.25 28.08 -3.56
C LYS A 4 -1.00 28.40 -2.73
N LEU A 5 -2.03 28.97 -3.36
CA LEU A 5 -3.30 29.27 -2.70
C LEU A 5 -4.11 27.99 -2.45
N TYR A 6 -4.09 27.03 -3.38
CA TYR A 6 -4.71 25.71 -3.18
C TYR A 6 -4.15 25.00 -1.95
N TRP A 7 -2.83 24.78 -1.89
CA TRP A 7 -2.20 24.09 -0.75
C TRP A 7 -2.36 24.84 0.57
N LYS A 8 -2.34 26.18 0.53
CA LYS A 8 -2.63 26.98 1.72
C LYS A 8 -4.06 26.75 2.19
N ARG A 9 -5.06 26.83 1.29
CA ARG A 9 -6.48 26.64 1.63
C ARG A 9 -6.73 25.23 2.14
N PHE A 10 -6.21 24.24 1.44
CA PHE A 10 -6.24 22.83 1.86
C PHE A 10 -5.70 22.66 3.27
N TYR A 11 -4.50 23.17 3.53
CA TYR A 11 -3.88 23.06 4.85
C TYR A 11 -4.71 23.77 5.94
N MET A 12 -5.24 24.96 5.66
CA MET A 12 -6.07 25.68 6.63
C MET A 12 -7.39 24.95 6.89
N ASP A 13 -8.02 24.38 5.87
CA ASP A 13 -9.23 23.56 6.01
C ASP A 13 -8.97 22.32 6.87
N LEU A 14 -7.86 21.62 6.60
CA LEU A 14 -7.42 20.47 7.39
C LEU A 14 -7.20 20.85 8.86
N ILE A 15 -6.47 21.93 9.13
CA ILE A 15 -6.21 22.38 10.51
C ILE A 15 -7.51 22.75 11.22
N ASN A 16 -8.40 23.49 10.57
CA ASN A 16 -9.69 23.84 11.18
C ASN A 16 -10.50 22.60 11.57
N LYS A 17 -10.41 21.51 10.79
CA LYS A 17 -11.07 20.23 11.12
C LYS A 17 -10.40 19.53 12.27
N VAL A 18 -9.06 19.41 12.24
CA VAL A 18 -8.29 18.82 13.34
C VAL A 18 -8.54 19.55 14.66
N ASP A 19 -8.55 20.89 14.64
CA ASP A 19 -8.81 21.72 15.82
C ASP A 19 -10.28 21.61 16.31
N ALA A 20 -11.23 21.38 15.39
CA ALA A 20 -12.64 21.18 15.72
C ALA A 20 -12.92 19.79 16.33
N GLU A 21 -12.10 18.79 15.98
CA GLU A 21 -12.18 17.41 16.47
C GLU A 21 -11.45 17.21 17.81
N ASP A 22 -10.73 18.22 18.34
CA ASP A 22 -9.98 18.09 19.59
C ASP A 22 -10.90 18.06 20.82
N LYS A 23 -11.01 16.87 21.41
CA LYS A 23 -10.86 16.65 22.86
C LYS A 23 -10.63 15.16 23.17
N SER A 24 -9.48 14.87 23.76
CA SER A 24 -9.18 13.69 24.60
C SER A 24 -8.62 12.42 23.95
N SER A 25 -7.42 12.50 23.37
CA SER A 25 -6.46 11.40 23.58
C SER A 25 -5.03 11.91 23.47
N LYS A 26 -4.35 12.00 24.61
CA LYS A 26 -2.89 12.06 24.61
C LYS A 26 -2.42 10.70 24.12
N PHE A 27 -1.85 10.64 22.92
CA PHE A 27 -1.25 9.42 22.38
C PHE A 27 -0.09 8.99 23.29
N ASP A 28 -0.24 7.81 23.89
CA ASP A 28 0.74 7.23 24.78
C ASP A 28 1.85 6.56 23.95
N TYR A 29 3.10 6.68 24.41
CA TYR A 29 4.30 6.27 23.66
C TYR A 29 4.50 4.74 23.58
N GLU A 30 3.57 3.94 24.11
CA GLU A 30 3.65 2.47 24.12
C GLU A 30 2.85 1.77 23.01
N LEU A 31 2.25 2.52 22.07
CA LEU A 31 1.56 1.88 20.95
C LEU A 31 2.56 1.07 20.10
N PRO A 32 2.22 -0.18 19.73
CA PRO A 32 3.02 -0.93 18.78
C PRO A 32 3.12 -0.16 17.46
N TYR A 33 4.07 -0.51 16.58
CA TYR A 33 4.22 0.23 15.31
C TYR A 33 2.94 0.20 14.44
N ILE A 34 2.03 -0.73 14.70
CA ILE A 34 0.70 -0.74 14.11
C ILE A 34 -0.28 0.12 14.93
N ASN A 35 -1.14 0.90 14.27
CA ASN A 35 -1.99 1.98 14.82
C ASN A 35 -1.27 3.29 15.16
N LYS A 36 0.03 3.44 14.88
CA LYS A 36 0.66 4.77 14.94
C LYS A 36 0.16 5.63 13.77
N PRO A 37 0.16 6.97 13.90
CA PRO A 37 -0.11 7.84 12.76
C PRO A 37 0.88 7.54 11.64
N GLY A 38 0.38 7.30 10.44
CA GLY A 38 1.19 6.85 9.32
C GLY A 38 0.87 7.51 7.99
N ILE A 39 1.67 7.13 7.01
CA ILE A 39 1.56 7.57 5.62
C ILE A 39 1.55 6.35 4.71
N ALA A 40 0.67 6.37 3.71
CA ALA A 40 0.66 5.39 2.64
C ALA A 40 0.95 6.08 1.31
N PHE A 41 1.98 5.62 0.60
CA PHE A 41 2.16 5.94 -0.81
C PHE A 41 1.27 5.03 -1.65
N SER A 42 0.56 5.62 -2.60
CA SER A 42 -0.33 4.93 -3.52
C SER A 42 0.03 5.36 -4.94
N PHE A 43 0.42 4.43 -5.80
CA PHE A 43 0.80 4.71 -7.18
C PHE A 43 -0.22 4.12 -8.14
N ASP A 44 -0.79 4.97 -8.99
CA ASP A 44 -1.80 4.59 -9.97
C ASP A 44 -1.20 4.35 -11.35
N ASP A 45 -1.90 3.52 -12.11
CA ASP A 45 -1.71 3.23 -13.53
C ASP A 45 -0.54 2.32 -13.91
N SER A 46 -0.89 1.24 -14.63
CA SER A 46 0.05 0.19 -15.03
C SER A 46 1.14 0.60 -16.02
N PHE A 47 1.00 1.73 -16.73
CA PHE A 47 2.01 2.15 -17.71
C PHE A 47 3.34 2.61 -17.11
N ARG A 48 3.49 2.52 -15.77
CA ARG A 48 4.67 2.95 -15.03
C ARG A 48 5.37 1.85 -14.22
N VAL A 49 5.00 0.57 -14.36
CA VAL A 49 5.62 -0.54 -13.60
C VAL A 49 7.15 -0.51 -13.68
N ASN A 50 7.71 -0.31 -14.88
CA ASN A 50 9.16 -0.27 -15.08
C ASN A 50 9.81 0.88 -14.28
N GLN A 51 9.16 2.04 -14.20
CA GLN A 51 9.66 3.23 -13.50
C GLN A 51 9.53 3.07 -11.99
N TRP A 52 8.44 2.47 -11.50
CA TRP A 52 8.31 2.10 -10.09
C TRP A 52 9.45 1.19 -9.65
N MET A 53 9.78 0.18 -10.46
CA MET A 53 10.91 -0.70 -10.18
C MET A 53 12.26 0.01 -10.27
N LYS A 54 12.51 0.74 -11.35
CA LYS A 54 13.81 1.39 -11.61
C LYS A 54 14.15 2.44 -10.56
N TYR A 55 13.17 3.23 -10.13
CA TYR A 55 13.41 4.40 -9.29
C TYR A 55 12.85 4.27 -7.88
N GLY A 56 11.84 3.43 -7.65
CA GLY A 56 11.19 3.28 -6.34
C GLY A 56 11.81 2.18 -5.47
N LYS A 57 12.18 1.03 -6.05
CA LYS A 57 12.61 -0.17 -5.31
C LYS A 57 13.66 0.10 -4.23
N GLU A 58 14.71 0.84 -4.56
CA GLU A 58 15.77 1.17 -3.58
C GLU A 58 15.32 2.20 -2.53
N ILE A 59 14.53 3.20 -2.94
CA ILE A 59 14.02 4.26 -2.05
C ILE A 59 13.08 3.68 -1.00
N PHE A 60 12.22 2.75 -1.41
CA PHE A 60 11.28 2.14 -0.50
C PHE A 60 11.97 1.18 0.48
N GLY A 61 13.08 0.57 0.05
CA GLY A 61 13.78 -0.42 0.84
C GLY A 61 12.93 -1.68 1.06
N TYR A 62 13.59 -2.78 1.38
CA TYR A 62 12.89 -4.04 1.61
C TYR A 62 12.22 -4.01 3.00
N TYR A 63 10.88 -4.00 3.02
CA TYR A 63 10.01 -3.87 4.21
C TYR A 63 10.10 -2.56 5.02
N ASP A 64 10.87 -1.56 4.59
CA ASP A 64 11.03 -0.29 5.32
C ASP A 64 9.88 0.67 5.02
N VAL A 65 9.65 1.00 3.74
CA VAL A 65 8.53 1.81 3.28
C VAL A 65 7.56 0.95 2.51
N LYS A 66 6.34 0.81 3.02
CA LYS A 66 5.26 0.10 2.33
C LYS A 66 4.50 1.00 1.39
N VAL A 67 4.07 0.42 0.26
CA VAL A 67 3.50 1.13 -0.87
C VAL A 67 2.36 0.30 -1.45
N THR A 68 1.32 0.98 -1.93
CA THR A 68 0.25 0.37 -2.72
C THR A 68 0.43 0.75 -4.19
N PHE A 69 0.44 -0.23 -5.08
CA PHE A 69 0.46 -0.04 -6.53
C PHE A 69 -0.89 -0.47 -7.10
N ASN A 70 -1.69 0.49 -7.54
CA ASN A 70 -3.00 0.26 -8.12
C ASN A 70 -2.86 0.01 -9.62
N ILE A 71 -3.08 -1.23 -10.05
CA ILE A 71 -2.88 -1.65 -11.44
C ILE A 71 -4.20 -1.85 -12.16
N ASN A 72 -4.20 -1.55 -13.45
CA ASN A 72 -5.23 -1.91 -14.42
C ASN A 72 -4.66 -2.88 -15.47
N ALA A 73 -5.50 -3.64 -16.17
CA ALA A 73 -5.03 -4.74 -17.03
C ALA A 73 -4.34 -4.28 -18.34
N PHE A 74 -4.67 -3.07 -18.81
CA PHE A 74 -4.17 -2.56 -20.08
C PHE A 74 -3.43 -1.23 -19.94
N HIS A 75 -2.38 -1.04 -20.72
CA HIS A 75 -1.60 0.18 -20.75
C HIS A 75 -2.28 1.20 -21.68
N HIS A 76 -3.19 2.02 -21.15
CA HIS A 76 -4.06 2.87 -21.96
C HIS A 76 -3.32 3.97 -22.75
N PHE A 77 -2.16 4.43 -22.27
CA PHE A 77 -1.27 5.33 -23.02
C PHE A 77 -0.33 4.61 -24.01
N GLU A 78 -0.31 3.28 -24.03
CA GLU A 78 0.58 2.46 -24.85
C GLU A 78 -0.21 1.66 -25.89
N GLY A 79 -1.26 2.27 -26.46
CA GLY A 79 -2.13 1.60 -27.43
C GLY A 79 -2.98 0.49 -26.82
N ASN A 80 -3.31 0.56 -25.52
CA ASN A 80 -4.08 -0.45 -24.79
C ASN A 80 -3.46 -1.85 -24.81
N ARG A 81 -2.11 -1.95 -24.85
CA ARG A 81 -1.45 -3.26 -24.77
C ARG A 81 -1.62 -3.92 -23.40
N GLU A 82 -1.49 -5.23 -23.36
CA GLU A 82 -1.40 -5.98 -22.11
C GLU A 82 -0.04 -5.82 -21.42
N HIS A 83 0.03 -6.18 -20.13
CA HIS A 83 1.28 -6.37 -19.42
C HIS A 83 2.11 -7.47 -20.08
N THR A 84 3.40 -7.22 -20.22
CA THR A 84 4.38 -8.27 -20.53
C THR A 84 4.60 -9.16 -19.31
N GLN A 85 5.04 -10.41 -19.52
CA GLN A 85 5.40 -11.29 -18.40
C GLN A 85 6.48 -10.67 -17.49
N LYS A 86 7.37 -9.84 -18.04
CA LYS A 86 8.38 -9.11 -17.26
C LYS A 86 7.76 -8.10 -16.30
N GLU A 87 6.72 -7.38 -16.72
CA GLU A 87 5.98 -6.44 -15.86
C GLU A 87 5.19 -7.19 -14.77
N ILE A 88 4.60 -8.34 -15.10
CA ILE A 88 3.97 -9.21 -14.10
C ILE A 88 5.00 -9.71 -13.07
N ASP A 89 6.18 -10.16 -13.51
CA ASP A 89 7.26 -10.59 -12.63
C ASP A 89 7.72 -9.42 -11.72
N MET A 90 7.83 -8.20 -12.24
CA MET A 90 8.17 -7.00 -11.47
C MET A 90 7.13 -6.65 -10.41
N LEU A 91 5.84 -6.72 -10.75
CA LEU A 91 4.76 -6.47 -9.80
C LEU A 91 4.74 -7.50 -8.67
N LEU A 92 4.99 -8.77 -8.99
CA LEU A 92 5.09 -9.84 -7.99
C LEU A 92 6.39 -9.74 -7.17
N GLU A 93 7.46 -9.19 -7.74
CA GLU A 93 8.65 -8.84 -6.98
C GLU A 93 8.36 -7.72 -5.97
N LEU A 94 7.66 -6.65 -6.36
CA LEU A 94 7.19 -5.60 -5.44
C LEU A 94 6.31 -6.19 -4.33
N GLN A 95 5.36 -7.06 -4.70
CA GLN A 95 4.51 -7.77 -3.74
C GLN A 95 5.35 -8.56 -2.73
N SER A 96 6.37 -9.27 -3.19
CA SER A 96 7.25 -10.07 -2.32
C SER A 96 8.05 -9.25 -1.30
N TYR A 97 8.12 -7.92 -1.50
CA TYR A 97 8.78 -6.95 -0.60
C TYR A 97 7.80 -6.31 0.39
N GLY A 98 6.57 -6.82 0.47
CA GLY A 98 5.53 -6.36 1.39
C GLY A 98 4.73 -5.16 0.88
N HIS A 99 4.83 -4.85 -0.43
CA HIS A 99 3.95 -3.87 -1.08
C HIS A 99 2.61 -4.50 -1.44
N GLU A 100 1.57 -3.66 -1.51
CA GLU A 100 0.25 -4.08 -1.96
C GLU A 100 0.15 -3.89 -3.48
N ILE A 101 -0.33 -4.92 -4.19
CA ILE A 101 -0.80 -4.79 -5.57
C ILE A 101 -2.32 -4.71 -5.51
N ALA A 102 -2.84 -3.51 -5.75
CA ALA A 102 -4.25 -3.15 -5.61
C ALA A 102 -4.94 -3.02 -6.97
N HIS A 103 -6.26 -2.91 -6.93
CA HIS A 103 -7.12 -2.89 -8.11
C HIS A 103 -7.36 -1.46 -8.60
N HIS A 104 -7.26 -1.24 -9.92
CA HIS A 104 -7.48 0.07 -10.56
C HIS A 104 -8.39 0.00 -11.81
N GLY A 105 -9.32 -0.94 -11.83
CA GLY A 105 -10.20 -1.19 -12.98
C GLY A 105 -9.54 -2.06 -14.05
N PHE A 106 -10.33 -2.65 -14.93
CA PHE A 106 -9.81 -3.50 -15.99
C PHE A 106 -9.31 -2.65 -17.16
N ASN A 107 -10.20 -1.82 -17.72
CA ASN A 107 -9.92 -0.94 -18.86
C ASN A 107 -9.80 0.54 -18.45
N HIS A 108 -9.62 0.81 -17.15
CA HIS A 108 -9.46 2.17 -16.63
C HIS A 108 -10.66 3.07 -16.93
N GLN A 109 -11.88 2.55 -16.79
CA GLN A 109 -13.09 3.32 -17.12
C GLN A 109 -13.55 4.17 -15.94
N ARG A 110 -14.04 5.39 -16.26
CA ARG A 110 -14.69 6.29 -15.30
C ARG A 110 -15.98 5.65 -14.78
N ALA A 111 -16.02 5.34 -13.49
CA ALA A 111 -17.13 4.62 -12.88
C ALA A 111 -18.48 5.32 -13.07
N ASP A 112 -18.51 6.63 -12.82
CA ASP A 112 -19.74 7.42 -12.90
C ASP A 112 -20.27 7.54 -14.33
N GLN A 113 -19.41 7.90 -15.28
CA GLN A 113 -19.81 8.02 -16.69
C GLN A 113 -20.25 6.68 -17.26
N TYR A 114 -19.45 5.62 -17.08
CA TYR A 114 -19.76 4.31 -17.62
C TYR A 114 -21.06 3.76 -17.03
N SER A 115 -21.27 3.90 -15.72
CA SER A 115 -22.48 3.43 -15.06
C SER A 115 -23.73 4.17 -15.52
N LYS A 116 -23.63 5.47 -15.84
CA LYS A 116 -24.75 6.26 -16.40
C LYS A 116 -25.12 5.80 -17.82
N GLU A 117 -24.13 5.47 -18.64
CA GLU A 117 -24.33 5.09 -20.03
C GLU A 117 -24.78 3.62 -20.19
N LYS A 118 -24.21 2.72 -19.38
CA LYS A 118 -24.32 1.26 -19.58
C LYS A 118 -24.86 0.49 -18.38
N GLY A 119 -25.06 1.16 -17.24
CA GLY A 119 -25.53 0.56 -16.00
C GLY A 119 -24.41 0.12 -15.07
N LEU A 120 -24.65 0.24 -13.76
CA LEU A 120 -23.69 -0.11 -12.69
C LEU A 120 -23.26 -1.58 -12.73
N SER A 121 -24.20 -2.51 -12.90
CA SER A 121 -23.89 -3.95 -12.99
C SER A 121 -22.90 -4.23 -14.11
N LYS A 122 -23.12 -3.61 -15.29
CA LYS A 122 -22.21 -3.80 -16.42
C LYS A 122 -20.82 -3.22 -16.16
N TRP A 123 -20.74 -2.06 -15.49
CA TRP A 123 -19.46 -1.52 -15.08
C TRP A 123 -18.71 -2.46 -14.11
N ILE A 124 -19.42 -3.07 -13.16
CA ILE A 124 -18.84 -4.04 -12.21
C ILE A 124 -18.31 -5.27 -12.96
N ASP A 125 -19.10 -5.85 -13.85
CA ASP A 125 -18.68 -7.00 -14.65
C ASP A 125 -17.42 -6.67 -15.47
N ASP A 126 -17.45 -5.54 -16.18
CA ASP A 126 -16.42 -5.15 -17.14
C ASP A 126 -15.13 -4.63 -16.48
N GLU A 127 -15.21 -3.96 -15.33
CA GLU A 127 -14.04 -3.33 -14.68
C GLU A 127 -13.59 -4.04 -13.40
N ILE A 128 -14.50 -4.54 -12.59
CA ILE A 128 -14.18 -5.06 -11.26
C ILE A 128 -13.91 -6.56 -11.33
N GLU A 129 -14.91 -7.32 -11.80
CA GLU A 129 -14.82 -8.78 -11.85
C GLU A 129 -13.83 -9.25 -12.92
N ALA A 130 -13.86 -8.64 -14.11
CA ALA A 130 -12.90 -8.93 -15.17
C ALA A 130 -11.45 -8.75 -14.71
N MET A 131 -11.16 -7.69 -13.96
CA MET A 131 -9.80 -7.45 -13.44
C MET A 131 -9.43 -8.41 -12.32
N LEU A 132 -10.34 -8.74 -11.40
CA LEU A 132 -10.09 -9.77 -10.39
C LEU A 132 -9.76 -11.12 -11.04
N ASP A 133 -10.50 -11.49 -12.09
CA ASP A 133 -10.26 -12.73 -12.82
C ASP A 133 -8.98 -12.68 -13.66
N TRP A 134 -8.62 -11.52 -14.19
CA TRP A 134 -7.33 -11.32 -14.84
C TRP A 134 -6.18 -11.48 -13.85
N MET A 135 -6.23 -10.85 -12.66
CA MET A 135 -5.19 -10.96 -11.63
C MET A 135 -4.99 -12.41 -11.17
N LYS A 136 -6.05 -13.20 -10.98
CA LYS A 136 -5.98 -14.63 -10.57
C LYS A 136 -5.24 -15.53 -11.57
N LYS A 137 -5.23 -15.15 -12.85
CA LYS A 137 -4.58 -15.90 -13.94
C LYS A 137 -3.08 -15.60 -14.01
N GLN A 138 -2.65 -14.45 -13.50
CA GLN A 138 -1.25 -14.05 -13.54
C GLN A 138 -0.42 -14.80 -12.49
N LYS A 139 0.84 -15.06 -12.85
CA LYS A 139 1.83 -15.64 -11.95
C LYS A 139 3.24 -15.22 -12.35
N HIS A 140 4.15 -15.25 -11.39
CA HIS A 140 5.56 -15.00 -11.64
C HIS A 140 6.12 -16.20 -12.43
N SER A 141 6.84 -15.90 -13.51
CA SER A 141 7.45 -16.88 -14.41
C SER A 141 8.41 -17.87 -13.73
N LYS A 142 9.04 -17.49 -12.61
CA LYS A 142 10.04 -18.31 -11.91
C LYS A 142 9.50 -18.94 -10.62
N THR A 143 8.87 -18.13 -9.76
CA THR A 143 8.41 -18.60 -8.44
C THR A 143 7.02 -19.24 -8.50
N ASN A 144 6.27 -19.04 -9.59
CA ASN A 144 4.84 -19.36 -9.71
C ASN A 144 3.95 -18.67 -8.66
N GLU A 145 4.48 -17.67 -7.94
CA GLU A 145 3.69 -16.84 -7.03
C GLU A 145 2.60 -16.10 -7.82
N LYS A 146 1.45 -15.88 -7.19
CA LYS A 146 0.31 -15.18 -7.77
C LYS A 146 0.05 -13.88 -7.02
N PHE A 147 -0.70 -12.98 -7.65
CA PHE A 147 -1.19 -11.80 -6.96
C PHE A 147 -2.05 -12.19 -5.76
N LYS A 148 -1.90 -11.46 -4.67
CA LYS A 148 -2.84 -11.52 -3.55
C LYS A 148 -4.17 -10.88 -3.94
N ASN A 149 -5.23 -11.30 -3.27
CA ASN A 149 -6.53 -10.67 -3.48
C ASN A 149 -6.43 -9.20 -3.05
N PRO A 150 -6.75 -8.24 -3.94
CA PRO A 150 -6.67 -6.82 -3.61
C PRO A 150 -7.65 -6.49 -2.49
N VAL A 151 -7.15 -5.82 -1.45
CA VAL A 151 -7.96 -5.32 -0.33
C VAL A 151 -8.54 -3.96 -0.68
N SER A 152 -7.78 -3.17 -1.44
CA SER A 152 -8.12 -1.82 -1.85
C SER A 152 -8.41 -1.70 -3.35
N PHE A 153 -9.27 -0.74 -3.67
CA PHE A 153 -9.56 -0.32 -5.04
C PHE A 153 -9.36 1.18 -5.18
N ALA A 154 -8.66 1.61 -6.21
CA ALA A 154 -8.57 3.00 -6.61
C ALA A 154 -9.48 3.27 -7.79
N PHE A 155 -10.34 4.29 -7.72
CA PHE A 155 -11.15 4.69 -8.86
C PHE A 155 -10.27 5.34 -9.93
N PRO A 156 -10.33 4.88 -11.20
CA PRO A 156 -9.75 5.62 -12.33
C PRO A 156 -10.22 7.07 -12.32
N TYR A 157 -9.29 8.00 -12.61
CA TYR A 157 -9.52 9.45 -12.54
C TYR A 157 -9.92 9.98 -11.16
N ALA A 158 -9.80 9.14 -10.12
CA ALA A 158 -10.26 9.41 -8.76
C ALA A 158 -11.76 9.78 -8.68
N GLU A 159 -12.53 9.39 -9.70
CA GLU A 159 -13.96 9.70 -9.84
C GLU A 159 -14.83 8.53 -9.36
N SER A 160 -15.59 8.79 -8.31
CA SER A 160 -16.50 7.85 -7.68
C SER A 160 -17.87 8.47 -7.43
N ASN A 161 -18.89 7.65 -7.26
CA ASN A 161 -20.19 8.08 -6.72
C ASN A 161 -20.65 7.16 -5.59
N GLU A 162 -21.66 7.59 -4.83
CA GLU A 162 -22.17 6.86 -3.66
C GLU A 162 -22.60 5.43 -4.00
N ALA A 163 -23.35 5.25 -5.09
CA ALA A 163 -23.83 3.94 -5.54
C ALA A 163 -22.67 2.96 -5.83
N THR A 164 -21.59 3.43 -6.48
CA THR A 164 -20.41 2.60 -6.71
C THR A 164 -19.72 2.22 -5.40
N ILE A 165 -19.62 3.13 -4.43
CA ILE A 165 -18.97 2.87 -3.15
C ILE A 165 -19.78 1.85 -2.32
N GLU A 166 -21.09 2.04 -2.22
CA GLU A 166 -22.02 1.15 -1.49
C GLU A 166 -22.03 -0.26 -2.05
N GLU A 167 -21.81 -0.41 -3.35
CA GLU A 167 -21.76 -1.71 -4.01
C GLU A 167 -20.40 -2.38 -3.86
N LEU A 168 -19.30 -1.63 -3.99
CA LEU A 168 -17.94 -2.18 -3.95
C LEU A 168 -17.45 -2.59 -2.56
N VAL A 169 -17.71 -1.77 -1.54
CA VAL A 169 -17.14 -1.95 -0.20
C VAL A 169 -17.61 -3.24 0.50
N PRO A 170 -18.92 -3.54 0.58
CA PRO A 170 -19.35 -4.76 1.26
C PRO A 170 -19.04 -6.04 0.45
N LYS A 171 -18.91 -5.93 -0.88
CA LYS A 171 -18.85 -7.10 -1.77
C LYS A 171 -17.47 -7.45 -2.28
N TYR A 172 -16.58 -6.47 -2.48
CA TYR A 172 -15.31 -6.67 -3.18
C TYR A 172 -14.10 -6.19 -2.35
N PHE A 173 -14.12 -4.98 -1.81
CA PHE A 173 -12.94 -4.34 -1.20
C PHE A 173 -13.21 -3.82 0.20
N LYS A 174 -12.23 -3.86 1.11
CA LYS A 174 -12.40 -3.24 2.44
C LYS A 174 -12.41 -1.71 2.35
N ILE A 175 -11.65 -1.16 1.40
CA ILE A 175 -11.41 0.27 1.24
C ILE A 175 -11.40 0.63 -0.25
N VAL A 176 -12.03 1.75 -0.60
CA VAL A 176 -12.02 2.29 -1.97
C VAL A 176 -11.51 3.73 -1.95
N ARG A 177 -10.66 4.11 -2.90
CA ARG A 177 -9.91 5.36 -2.89
C ARG A 177 -10.30 6.26 -4.07
N GLY A 178 -10.50 7.54 -3.80
CA GLY A 178 -10.71 8.57 -4.81
C GLY A 178 -10.31 9.97 -4.33
N HIS A 179 -10.84 11.00 -4.98
CA HIS A 179 -10.70 12.38 -4.54
C HIS A 179 -11.98 12.83 -3.83
N LEU A 180 -11.82 13.41 -2.65
CA LEU A 180 -12.89 14.06 -1.91
C LEU A 180 -12.34 15.29 -1.23
N TYR A 181 -13.07 16.40 -1.29
CA TYR A 181 -12.55 17.71 -0.90
C TYR A 181 -12.49 17.94 0.61
N ASP A 182 -13.03 17.04 1.43
CA ASP A 182 -13.27 17.33 2.85
C ASP A 182 -12.86 16.25 3.87
N LYS A 183 -12.46 15.03 3.49
CA LYS A 183 -12.07 13.96 4.44
C LYS A 183 -10.75 13.28 4.07
N TYR A 184 -9.63 13.91 4.42
CA TYR A 184 -8.28 13.46 4.01
C TYR A 184 -7.51 12.64 5.05
N LEU A 185 -8.01 12.60 6.29
CA LEU A 185 -7.41 11.84 7.38
C LEU A 185 -8.20 10.57 7.59
N LEU A 186 -7.48 9.47 7.77
CA LEU A 186 -8.07 8.15 7.94
C LEU A 186 -7.68 7.58 9.30
N PRO A 187 -8.63 7.03 10.08
CA PRO A 187 -8.27 6.21 11.22
C PRO A 187 -7.58 4.92 10.74
N PHE A 188 -6.96 4.19 11.65
CA PHE A 188 -6.59 2.80 11.38
C PHE A 188 -7.84 1.91 11.45
N ASP A 189 -7.81 0.74 10.81
CA ASP A 189 -8.97 -0.17 10.66
C ASP A 189 -10.13 0.49 9.90
N HIS A 190 -9.80 1.34 8.93
CA HIS A 190 -10.78 2.07 8.13
C HIS A 190 -11.52 1.15 7.15
N THR A 191 -12.82 1.39 6.97
CA THR A 191 -13.65 0.69 5.96
C THR A 191 -14.42 1.72 5.17
N GLY A 192 -14.52 1.53 3.86
CA GLY A 192 -15.29 2.40 2.98
C GLY A 192 -14.41 3.34 2.14
N PHE A 193 -14.91 4.54 1.88
CA PHE A 193 -14.23 5.50 1.03
C PHE A 193 -13.03 6.14 1.74
N ALA A 194 -11.92 6.30 1.03
CA ALA A 194 -10.70 6.93 1.50
C ALA A 194 -10.25 8.02 0.52
N ALA A 195 -10.18 9.27 0.99
CA ALA A 195 -9.61 10.32 0.16
C ALA A 195 -8.08 10.25 0.15
N SER A 196 -7.49 10.71 -0.94
CA SER A 196 -6.05 10.81 -1.09
C SER A 196 -5.66 12.20 -1.60
N ILE A 197 -4.42 12.57 -1.30
CA ILE A 197 -3.82 13.82 -1.74
C ILE A 197 -2.90 13.51 -2.93
N CYS A 198 -3.11 14.18 -4.06
CA CYS A 198 -2.26 14.02 -5.23
C CYS A 198 -0.89 14.68 -5.03
N ALA A 199 0.17 13.96 -5.38
CA ALA A 199 1.55 14.38 -5.24
C ALA A 199 2.40 14.39 -6.51
N ASP A 200 1.74 14.31 -7.66
CA ASP A 200 2.40 14.54 -8.94
C ASP A 200 2.80 15.99 -9.15
N SER A 201 3.73 16.24 -10.06
CA SER A 201 4.35 17.54 -10.34
C SER A 201 3.33 18.61 -10.72
N LEU A 202 2.21 18.20 -11.35
CA LEU A 202 1.07 19.06 -11.66
C LEU A 202 0.44 19.67 -10.40
N TYR A 203 0.46 18.91 -9.30
CA TYR A 203 -0.06 19.29 -8.00
C TYR A 203 1.05 19.67 -7.02
N LEU A 204 2.30 19.26 -7.23
CA LEU A 204 3.30 19.21 -6.17
C LEU A 204 4.70 19.72 -6.54
N HIS A 205 4.96 20.94 -6.06
CA HIS A 205 6.31 21.49 -5.82
C HIS A 205 6.51 21.98 -4.39
N ASN A 206 5.53 21.81 -3.50
CA ASN A 206 5.55 22.48 -2.20
C ASN A 206 5.65 21.49 -1.05
N THR A 207 6.82 20.85 -0.94
CA THR A 207 7.15 19.93 0.16
C THR A 207 6.93 20.56 1.53
N LYS A 208 7.02 21.90 1.66
CA LYS A 208 6.65 22.63 2.88
C LYS A 208 5.20 22.36 3.32
N TYR A 209 4.22 22.29 2.41
CA TYR A 209 2.83 22.00 2.78
C TYR A 209 2.59 20.52 3.07
N ILE A 210 3.22 19.60 2.33
CA ILE A 210 3.17 18.16 2.67
C ILE A 210 3.66 17.96 4.11
N LYS A 211 4.83 18.51 4.44
CA LYS A 211 5.43 18.40 5.80
C LYS A 211 4.51 18.98 6.87
N LYS A 212 3.72 20.02 6.55
CA LYS A 212 2.73 20.60 7.47
C LYS A 212 1.49 19.71 7.62
N ILE A 213 0.98 19.16 6.52
CA ILE A 213 -0.17 18.24 6.51
C ILE A 213 0.17 16.97 7.30
N MET A 214 1.37 16.41 7.12
CA MET A 214 1.84 15.26 7.89
C MET A 214 1.89 15.55 9.39
N LYS A 215 2.31 16.75 9.80
CA LYS A 215 2.29 17.16 11.21
C LYS A 215 0.88 17.24 11.76
N ALA A 216 -0.06 17.79 10.99
CA ALA A 216 -1.47 17.84 11.37
C ALA A 216 -2.08 16.42 11.49
N ALA A 217 -1.82 15.54 10.51
CA ALA A 217 -2.24 14.15 10.55
C ALA A 217 -1.70 13.41 11.78
N LYS A 218 -0.41 13.59 12.07
CA LYS A 218 0.22 13.04 13.28
C LYS A 218 -0.45 13.56 14.56
N GLN A 219 -0.68 14.87 14.66
CA GLN A 219 -1.34 15.49 15.82
C GLN A 219 -2.76 14.94 16.02
N ALA A 220 -3.47 14.69 14.92
CA ALA A 220 -4.80 14.10 14.90
C ALA A 220 -4.82 12.58 15.09
N GLY A 221 -3.67 11.92 15.32
CA GLY A 221 -3.65 10.47 15.50
C GLY A 221 -3.98 9.66 14.25
N SER A 222 -3.89 10.26 13.07
CA SER A 222 -4.52 9.76 11.84
C SER A 222 -3.51 9.47 10.72
N ASN A 223 -3.98 8.77 9.70
CA ASN A 223 -3.21 8.36 8.53
C ASN A 223 -3.48 9.24 7.31
N LEU A 224 -2.50 9.29 6.41
CA LEU A 224 -2.57 10.04 5.15
C LEU A 224 -2.29 9.12 3.96
N ILE A 225 -3.08 9.19 2.90
CA ILE A 225 -2.76 8.56 1.62
C ILE A 225 -2.25 9.61 0.64
N ILE A 226 -1.02 9.42 0.15
CA ILE A 226 -0.41 10.22 -0.92
C ILE A 226 -0.51 9.44 -2.22
N MET A 227 -1.31 9.94 -3.15
CA MET A 227 -1.49 9.39 -4.49
C MET A 227 -0.50 10.02 -5.47
N CYS A 228 0.18 9.21 -6.27
CA CYS A 228 1.02 9.61 -7.39
C CYS A 228 0.75 8.66 -8.58
N HIS A 229 1.34 8.93 -9.74
CA HIS A 229 1.32 7.97 -10.86
C HIS A 229 2.73 7.45 -11.12
N SER A 230 3.65 8.32 -11.55
CA SER A 230 4.99 7.92 -11.99
C SER A 230 6.07 8.29 -10.97
N ILE A 231 7.11 7.45 -10.86
CA ILE A 231 8.37 7.84 -10.19
C ILE A 231 9.39 8.16 -11.27
N LEU A 232 9.72 9.44 -11.45
CA LEU A 232 10.59 9.86 -12.55
C LEU A 232 11.55 10.97 -12.10
N PRO A 233 12.81 10.97 -12.56
CA PRO A 233 13.76 12.03 -12.23
C PRO A 233 13.27 13.41 -12.68
N GLU A 234 13.82 14.48 -12.10
CA GLU A 234 13.46 15.86 -12.46
C GLU A 234 13.80 16.16 -13.93
N ASN A 235 14.94 15.66 -14.39
CA ASN A 235 15.37 15.72 -15.78
C ASN A 235 15.03 14.39 -16.48
N ILE A 236 14.18 14.46 -17.49
CA ILE A 236 13.68 13.29 -18.22
C ILE A 236 14.14 13.39 -19.67
N ASN A 237 14.62 12.26 -20.20
CA ASN A 237 14.75 12.07 -21.64
C ASN A 237 13.47 11.40 -22.16
N TRP A 238 12.63 12.17 -22.86
CA TRP A 238 11.31 11.70 -23.31
C TRP A 238 11.39 10.66 -24.43
N ASP A 239 12.50 10.65 -25.18
CA ASP A 239 12.75 9.65 -26.24
C ASP A 239 12.81 8.23 -25.68
N GLU A 240 13.11 8.05 -24.39
CA GLU A 240 13.18 6.74 -23.73
C GLU A 240 11.80 6.08 -23.50
N PHE A 241 10.70 6.81 -23.71
CA PHE A 241 9.34 6.36 -23.42
C PHE A 241 8.55 5.97 -24.67
N GLY A 242 8.93 6.45 -25.86
CA GLY A 242 8.49 5.88 -27.14
C GLY A 242 7.03 6.13 -27.58
N TRP A 243 6.26 7.00 -26.90
CA TRP A 243 4.86 7.31 -27.26
C TRP A 243 4.58 8.78 -27.55
N GLY A 244 5.54 9.54 -28.11
CA GLY A 244 5.30 10.89 -28.63
C GLY A 244 4.79 11.91 -27.60
N ASP A 245 3.85 12.78 -28.00
CA ASP A 245 3.32 13.87 -27.17
C ASP A 245 2.58 13.36 -25.92
N GLU A 246 1.96 12.19 -25.99
CA GLU A 246 1.34 11.50 -24.87
C GLU A 246 2.35 11.17 -23.77
N SER A 247 3.62 10.91 -24.13
CA SER A 247 4.69 10.69 -23.15
C SER A 247 4.97 11.94 -22.32
N ASN A 248 5.05 13.10 -22.98
CA ASN A 248 5.24 14.39 -22.32
C ASN A 248 4.10 14.66 -21.34
N ALA A 249 2.85 14.50 -21.81
CA ALA A 249 1.66 14.70 -21.00
C ALA A 249 1.62 13.74 -19.80
N ALA A 250 1.79 12.44 -20.03
CA ALA A 250 1.75 11.42 -18.99
C ALA A 250 2.90 11.55 -17.99
N GLY A 251 4.02 12.13 -18.40
CA GLY A 251 5.12 12.34 -17.47
C GLY A 251 4.95 13.58 -16.60
N GLU A 252 4.01 14.49 -16.84
CA GLU A 252 3.64 15.52 -15.86
C GLU A 252 2.99 14.93 -14.59
N TRP A 253 2.40 13.73 -14.73
CA TRP A 253 1.83 12.92 -13.65
C TRP A 253 2.95 12.10 -12.99
N ARG A 254 3.89 12.82 -12.37
CA ARG A 254 5.08 12.23 -11.76
C ARG A 254 5.44 12.88 -10.43
N ILE A 255 6.08 12.12 -9.57
CA ILE A 255 6.84 12.59 -8.43
C ILE A 255 8.32 12.21 -8.61
N SER A 256 9.24 13.08 -8.15
CA SER A 256 10.67 12.77 -8.23
C SER A 256 11.14 11.87 -7.08
N PRO A 257 12.10 10.96 -7.33
CA PRO A 257 12.83 10.23 -6.28
C PRO A 257 13.24 11.09 -5.09
N LYS A 258 13.76 12.28 -5.37
CA LYS A 258 14.19 13.25 -4.35
C LYS A 258 13.04 13.72 -3.47
N VAL A 259 11.88 14.05 -4.07
CA VAL A 259 10.70 14.49 -3.30
C VAL A 259 10.14 13.34 -2.46
N ILE A 260 10.10 12.11 -3.00
CA ILE A 260 9.71 10.91 -2.22
C ILE A 260 10.64 10.76 -1.01
N GLN A 261 11.95 10.83 -1.21
CA GLN A 261 12.93 10.71 -0.13
C GLN A 261 12.75 11.82 0.92
N GLU A 262 12.50 13.08 0.51
CA GLU A 262 12.22 14.17 1.44
C GLU A 262 10.97 13.94 2.30
N ILE A 263 9.94 13.28 1.75
CA ILE A 263 8.72 12.90 2.48
C ILE A 263 9.03 11.77 3.46
N ILE A 264 9.75 10.73 3.01
CA ILE A 264 10.17 9.61 3.85
C ILE A 264 11.00 10.11 5.04
N ASP A 265 11.98 10.97 4.78
CA ASP A 265 12.86 11.52 5.81
C ASP A 265 12.09 12.35 6.84
N GLU A 266 11.15 13.20 6.41
CA GLU A 266 10.32 13.94 7.37
C GLU A 266 9.39 12.99 8.14
N ALA A 267 8.78 11.98 7.49
CA ALA A 267 7.91 11.00 8.14
C ALA A 267 8.65 10.27 9.26
N LYS A 268 9.84 9.73 8.96
CA LYS A 268 10.73 9.08 9.93
C LYS A 268 11.12 10.04 11.05
N LYS A 269 11.53 11.27 10.71
CA LYS A 269 11.90 12.31 11.69
C LYS A 269 10.77 12.64 12.65
N ILE A 270 9.53 12.68 12.18
CA ILE A 270 8.36 12.91 13.02
C ILE A 270 7.75 11.59 13.52
N GLY A 271 8.40 10.44 13.37
CA GLY A 271 7.92 9.16 13.91
C GLY A 271 6.56 8.71 13.39
N MET A 272 6.27 8.98 12.11
CA MET A 272 5.16 8.33 11.40
C MET A 272 5.62 7.01 10.81
N GLU A 273 4.69 6.06 10.69
CA GLU A 273 4.94 4.75 10.09
C GLU A 273 4.50 4.72 8.62
N PHE A 274 4.97 3.73 7.86
CA PHE A 274 4.61 3.55 6.46
C PHE A 274 3.68 2.35 6.31
N TYR A 275 2.53 2.58 5.67
CA TYR A 275 1.50 1.56 5.49
C TYR A 275 1.16 1.35 4.03
N THR A 276 0.73 0.13 3.68
CA THR A 276 -0.13 -0.05 2.51
C THR A 276 -1.54 0.46 2.81
N THR A 277 -2.34 0.62 1.77
CA THR A 277 -3.76 0.95 1.88
C THR A 277 -4.53 -0.19 2.57
N SER A 278 -4.14 -1.46 2.33
CA SER A 278 -4.67 -2.61 3.06
C SER A 278 -4.41 -2.57 4.56
N GLU A 279 -3.21 -2.13 4.98
CA GLU A 279 -2.87 -1.99 6.41
C GLU A 279 -3.67 -0.87 7.06
N ILE A 280 -3.83 0.29 6.39
CA ILE A 280 -4.74 1.35 6.87
C ILE A 280 -6.16 0.81 7.08
N ALA A 281 -6.60 -0.10 6.20
CA ALA A 281 -7.89 -0.76 6.32
C ALA A 281 -7.97 -1.87 7.39
N GLY A 282 -6.91 -2.03 8.20
CA GLY A 282 -6.85 -3.02 9.28
C GLY A 282 -6.68 -4.46 8.80
N VAL A 283 -6.29 -4.68 7.53
CA VAL A 283 -6.20 -6.00 6.93
C VAL A 283 -4.76 -6.47 6.83
N ALA A 284 -4.50 -7.63 7.43
CA ALA A 284 -3.24 -8.34 7.33
C ALA A 284 -3.17 -9.14 6.03
N THR A 285 -2.10 -8.93 5.27
CA THR A 285 -1.74 -9.71 4.08
C THR A 285 -0.53 -10.59 4.38
N PHE A 286 -0.43 -11.72 3.68
CA PHE A 286 0.64 -12.71 3.88
C PHE A 286 1.18 -13.16 2.53
N ILE A 287 2.48 -13.01 2.30
CA ILE A 287 3.11 -13.46 1.06
C ILE A 287 3.21 -14.98 1.01
N ASP A 288 3.64 -15.62 2.09
CA ASP A 288 3.74 -17.07 2.15
C ASP A 288 2.37 -17.71 2.44
N PRO A 289 1.83 -18.56 1.54
CA PRO A 289 0.53 -19.20 1.75
C PRO A 289 0.53 -20.22 2.90
N ASN A 290 1.68 -20.80 3.26
CA ASN A 290 1.77 -21.68 4.43
C ASN A 290 1.70 -20.88 5.72
N LEU A 291 2.32 -19.70 5.77
CA LEU A 291 2.17 -18.77 6.90
C LEU A 291 0.71 -18.37 7.05
N GLU A 292 0.07 -17.88 5.98
CA GLU A 292 -1.35 -17.51 5.99
C GLU A 292 -2.23 -18.66 6.51
N ARG A 293 -2.01 -19.88 6.01
CA ARG A 293 -2.75 -21.07 6.44
C ARG A 293 -2.58 -21.35 7.94
N CYS A 294 -1.38 -21.17 8.49
CA CYS A 294 -1.15 -21.33 9.93
C CYS A 294 -1.86 -20.24 10.73
N VAL A 295 -1.81 -18.99 10.26
CA VAL A 295 -2.51 -17.87 10.90
C VAL A 295 -4.02 -18.08 10.90
N ARG A 296 -4.61 -18.52 9.79
CA ARG A 296 -6.04 -18.83 9.70
C ARG A 296 -6.48 -19.85 10.76
N LYS A 297 -5.64 -20.82 11.13
CA LYS A 297 -5.93 -21.78 12.20
C LYS A 297 -5.90 -21.19 13.63
N LYS A 298 -5.41 -19.97 13.80
CA LYS A 298 -5.25 -19.30 15.10
C LYS A 298 -6.28 -18.20 15.35
N ILE A 299 -7.00 -17.77 14.32
CA ILE A 299 -8.05 -16.75 14.41
C ILE A 299 -9.43 -17.38 14.59
N LEU A 300 -10.38 -16.59 15.07
CA LEU A 300 -11.75 -17.01 15.39
C LEU A 300 -12.51 -17.46 14.14
N ASN A 301 -12.38 -16.71 13.04
CA ASN A 301 -13.10 -16.93 11.79
C ASN A 301 -12.13 -17.24 10.63
N PRO A 302 -11.64 -18.49 10.49
CA PRO A 302 -10.66 -18.85 9.45
C PRO A 302 -11.11 -18.60 8.01
N LEU A 303 -12.43 -18.54 7.78
CA LEU A 303 -13.06 -18.37 6.46
C LEU A 303 -13.36 -16.92 6.11
N ASP A 304 -13.14 -15.98 7.04
CA ASP A 304 -13.32 -14.56 6.74
C ASP A 304 -12.35 -14.15 5.61
N ARG A 305 -12.86 -13.31 4.71
CA ARG A 305 -12.09 -12.82 3.56
C ARG A 305 -10.83 -12.09 4.02
N TRP A 306 -10.98 -11.26 5.05
CA TRP A 306 -9.93 -10.40 5.59
C TRP A 306 -9.46 -10.94 6.94
N ILE A 307 -8.15 -11.03 7.14
CA ILE A 307 -7.55 -11.30 8.45
C ILE A 307 -7.35 -9.95 9.14
N SER A 308 -8.02 -9.70 10.25
CA SER A 308 -7.88 -8.43 10.97
C SER A 308 -6.54 -8.36 11.70
N ILE A 309 -5.79 -7.28 11.49
CA ILE A 309 -4.55 -6.99 12.23
C ILE A 309 -4.81 -6.94 13.75
N SER A 310 -5.96 -6.37 14.15
CA SER A 310 -6.33 -6.24 15.57
C SER A 310 -6.47 -7.59 16.28
N GLU A 311 -6.85 -8.63 15.53
CA GLU A 311 -6.96 -9.99 16.04
C GLU A 311 -5.59 -10.63 16.22
N LEU A 312 -4.68 -10.45 15.25
CA LEU A 312 -3.31 -10.96 15.33
C LEU A 312 -2.54 -10.34 16.48
N GLY A 313 -2.81 -9.06 16.77
CA GLY A 313 -2.28 -8.36 17.93
C GLY A 313 -2.65 -8.99 19.28
N LYS A 314 -3.63 -9.91 19.36
CA LYS A 314 -4.00 -10.59 20.62
C LYS A 314 -3.15 -11.84 20.89
N ILE A 315 -2.43 -12.34 19.89
CA ILE A 315 -1.69 -13.59 19.97
C ILE A 315 -0.33 -13.35 20.65
N LYS A 316 -0.06 -14.14 21.70
CA LYS A 316 1.20 -14.07 22.48
C LYS A 316 2.18 -15.18 22.15
N GLU A 317 1.69 -16.31 21.65
CA GLU A 317 2.52 -17.47 21.35
C GLU A 317 2.12 -18.04 20.01
N LEU A 318 3.10 -18.29 19.15
CA LEU A 318 2.86 -18.81 17.81
C LEU A 318 3.89 -19.89 17.48
N ASP A 319 3.38 -21.09 17.18
CA ASP A 319 4.15 -22.20 16.66
C ASP A 319 3.92 -22.29 15.15
N LEU A 320 4.98 -22.03 14.39
CA LEU A 320 5.07 -22.13 12.95
C LEU A 320 6.15 -23.14 12.53
N SER A 321 6.53 -24.06 13.43
CA SER A 321 7.57 -25.04 13.15
C SER A 321 7.12 -26.06 12.09
N SER A 322 8.04 -26.47 11.21
CA SER A 322 7.80 -27.51 10.20
C SER A 322 6.65 -27.20 9.23
N GLN A 323 6.48 -25.93 8.84
CA GLN A 323 5.37 -25.48 8.00
C GLN A 323 5.75 -25.19 6.54
N ASN A 324 7.00 -25.42 6.15
CA ASN A 324 7.54 -25.08 4.83
C ASN A 324 7.36 -23.58 4.49
N ILE A 325 7.52 -22.72 5.51
CA ILE A 325 7.48 -21.27 5.34
C ILE A 325 8.82 -20.79 4.79
N SER A 326 8.80 -19.84 3.88
CA SER A 326 9.99 -19.25 3.25
C SER A 326 10.01 -17.72 3.30
N ASN A 327 8.85 -17.09 3.40
CA ASN A 327 8.71 -15.64 3.55
C ASN A 327 7.91 -15.32 4.83
N LEU A 328 8.43 -14.38 5.63
CA LEU A 328 7.86 -13.96 6.91
C LEU A 328 6.94 -12.73 6.82
N ASP A 329 6.69 -12.15 5.64
CA ASP A 329 5.76 -11.03 5.53
C ASP A 329 4.38 -11.39 6.11
N GLY A 330 3.95 -10.55 7.04
CA GLY A 330 2.77 -10.72 7.87
C GLY A 330 3.09 -11.06 9.33
N ILE A 331 4.31 -11.51 9.65
CA ILE A 331 4.71 -11.78 11.04
C ILE A 331 4.72 -10.51 11.89
N GLN A 332 5.03 -9.36 11.27
CA GLN A 332 5.10 -8.06 11.96
C GLN A 332 3.77 -7.68 12.65
N TYR A 333 2.63 -8.18 12.18
CA TYR A 333 1.30 -7.86 12.73
C TYR A 333 1.05 -8.46 14.12
N PHE A 334 1.87 -9.40 14.57
CA PHE A 334 1.73 -10.05 15.87
C PHE A 334 2.37 -9.20 16.97
N THR A 335 1.89 -7.97 17.17
CA THR A 335 2.58 -6.94 17.95
C THR A 335 2.68 -7.23 19.45
N ASN A 336 1.96 -8.23 19.97
CA ASN A 336 2.07 -8.71 21.34
C ASN A 336 2.68 -10.11 21.46
N LEU A 337 3.33 -10.61 20.40
CA LEU A 337 3.97 -11.92 20.40
C LEU A 337 5.14 -11.95 21.37
N GLU A 338 5.14 -12.92 22.27
CA GLU A 338 6.17 -13.15 23.29
C GLU A 338 7.00 -14.40 22.99
N ARG A 339 6.42 -15.41 22.31
CA ARG A 339 7.09 -16.67 21.97
C ARG A 339 6.80 -17.08 20.53
N LEU A 340 7.84 -17.39 19.76
CA LEU A 340 7.75 -17.74 18.35
C LEU A 340 8.63 -18.95 18.01
N ASP A 341 8.03 -20.02 17.50
CA ASP A 341 8.79 -21.14 16.92
C ASP A 341 8.71 -21.12 15.39
N LEU A 342 9.85 -20.92 14.73
CA LEU A 342 10.03 -20.92 13.27
C LEU A 342 10.91 -22.11 12.82
N SER A 343 11.18 -23.08 13.68
CA SER A 343 12.14 -24.13 13.37
C SER A 343 11.68 -25.05 12.24
N ASN A 344 12.63 -25.65 11.52
CA ASN A 344 12.37 -26.59 10.41
C ASN A 344 11.57 -25.96 9.27
N ASN A 345 11.94 -24.75 8.84
CA ASN A 345 11.35 -24.05 7.70
C ASN A 345 12.44 -23.71 6.65
N ASN A 346 12.08 -22.94 5.64
CA ASN A 346 12.94 -22.51 4.54
C ASN A 346 13.17 -20.98 4.57
N ILE A 347 13.20 -20.38 5.76
CA ILE A 347 13.32 -18.93 5.94
C ILE A 347 14.79 -18.52 5.84
N ALA A 348 15.10 -17.62 4.91
CA ALA A 348 16.44 -17.06 4.75
C ALA A 348 16.56 -15.61 5.24
N ASP A 349 15.43 -14.91 5.44
CA ASP A 349 15.37 -13.51 5.87
C ASP A 349 14.50 -13.38 7.13
N PHE A 350 15.11 -12.88 8.20
CA PHE A 350 14.50 -12.71 9.51
C PHE A 350 14.30 -11.24 9.91
N ARG A 351 14.54 -10.27 9.02
CA ARG A 351 14.51 -8.83 9.36
C ARG A 351 13.18 -8.37 9.97
N LEU A 352 12.06 -8.94 9.52
CA LEU A 352 10.73 -8.59 10.04
C LEU A 352 10.52 -8.93 11.53
N ILE A 353 11.36 -9.80 12.10
CA ILE A 353 11.30 -10.14 13.53
C ILE A 353 11.67 -8.94 14.40
N GLU A 354 12.46 -7.99 13.89
CA GLU A 354 12.80 -6.75 14.58
C GLU A 354 11.56 -5.88 14.90
N LYS A 355 10.44 -6.09 14.19
CA LYS A 355 9.17 -5.41 14.44
C LYS A 355 8.40 -5.98 15.65
N LEU A 356 8.79 -7.15 16.15
CA LEU A 356 8.15 -7.83 17.28
C LEU A 356 8.75 -7.38 18.62
N SER A 357 8.44 -6.15 19.05
CA SER A 357 9.05 -5.53 20.23
C SER A 357 8.81 -6.25 21.56
N LYS A 358 7.83 -7.16 21.65
CA LYS A 358 7.53 -7.96 22.85
C LYS A 358 8.08 -9.39 22.81
N LEU A 359 8.80 -9.78 21.75
CA LEU A 359 9.30 -11.14 21.58
C LEU A 359 10.41 -11.44 22.58
N LYS A 360 10.22 -12.50 23.38
CA LYS A 360 11.16 -12.94 24.43
C LYS A 360 11.87 -14.23 24.09
N VAL A 361 11.18 -15.12 23.37
CA VAL A 361 11.70 -16.45 23.02
C VAL A 361 11.46 -16.71 21.54
N ILE A 362 12.53 -17.08 20.85
CA ILE A 362 12.49 -17.45 19.44
C ILE A 362 13.28 -18.72 19.17
N ASN A 363 12.72 -19.63 18.38
CA ASN A 363 13.40 -20.80 17.86
C ASN A 363 13.46 -20.72 16.32
N ILE A 364 14.66 -20.57 15.75
CA ILE A 364 14.89 -20.52 14.29
C ILE A 364 15.68 -21.72 13.76
N ASN A 365 15.87 -22.76 14.59
CA ASN A 365 16.70 -23.91 14.25
C ASN A 365 16.25 -24.60 12.95
N ASN A 366 17.19 -25.20 12.22
CA ASN A 366 16.92 -25.93 10.97
C ASN A 366 16.23 -25.07 9.88
N ASN A 367 16.58 -23.78 9.82
CA ASN A 367 16.37 -22.94 8.63
C ASN A 367 17.69 -22.77 7.86
N PRO A 368 17.66 -22.42 6.56
CA PRO A 368 18.85 -22.04 5.81
C PRO A 368 19.64 -20.95 6.55
N ARG A 369 20.96 -21.15 6.71
CA ARG A 369 21.81 -20.09 7.27
C ARG A 369 21.84 -18.91 6.30
N SER A 370 21.30 -17.78 6.71
CA SER A 370 21.43 -16.51 5.98
C SER A 370 22.91 -16.13 5.95
N PHE A 371 23.53 -16.16 4.78
CA PHE A 371 24.79 -15.43 4.56
C PHE A 371 24.42 -13.97 4.29
N SER A 372 24.19 -13.17 5.34
CA SER A 372 24.16 -11.72 5.16
C SER A 372 25.58 -11.17 5.29
N THR A 373 26.13 -10.71 4.18
CA THR A 373 27.23 -9.76 4.20
C THR A 373 26.74 -8.47 4.83
N SER A 374 27.44 -8.03 5.88
CA SER A 374 27.39 -6.73 6.57
C SER A 374 26.10 -6.33 7.31
N GLY A 375 26.21 -6.23 8.65
CA GLY A 375 25.26 -5.52 9.52
C GLY A 375 24.89 -6.33 10.75
N SER A 376 25.54 -6.03 11.88
CA SER A 376 25.44 -6.72 13.17
C SER A 376 24.01 -6.97 13.67
N LEU A 377 23.64 -8.24 13.84
CA LEU A 377 22.64 -8.67 14.82
C LEU A 377 23.34 -8.94 16.15
N VAL A 378 23.28 -7.99 17.07
CA VAL A 378 23.47 -8.25 18.49
C VAL A 378 22.13 -7.99 19.15
N ALA A 379 21.35 -9.05 19.33
CA ALA A 379 20.31 -9.07 20.34
C ALA A 379 21.00 -9.13 21.71
N ARG A 380 20.77 -8.13 22.56
CA ARG A 380 21.01 -8.22 24.00
C ARG A 380 19.68 -8.27 24.72
#